data_AF-A0A8H6IRJ9-F1
#
_entry.id   AF-A0A8H6IRJ9-F1
#
_cell.length_a   1.000
_cell.length_b   1.000
_cell.length_c   1.000
_cell.angle_alpha   90.00
_cell.angle_beta   90.00
_cell.angle_gamma   90.00
#
_symmetry.space_group_name_H-M   'P 1'
#
loop_
_entity.id
_entity.type
_entity.pdbx_description
1 polymer ?
#
loop_
_entity_poly.entity_id
_entity_poly.type
_entity_poly.pdbx_seq_one_letter_code
_entity_poly.pdbx_strand_id
1 'polypeptide(L)'
;MGIETLDFVTVRTTLPTIPLPPYASRPPIVTERLILRPVSLDDLQPLHVLRTQPETMKWSVAGRVDADLEQTRSSLVQNLPPHDADNFNFSICLRSTGQWIGIGGVKKPTGELGWPEIGYMLQKDFWGSGYATEFLRGFLSAWWSLPRSERDLSVDRGTLGGGAGLQDGDVVNEILTAVTAADNHPSQKLLEKCGFEMLKVWKEKDEGSQTDVTLIAHGVVRTNFKLLSRKVTEPETVGKPTAGYQRDSKVESLSIFSVPAVLESSGAEPIIALKLWQNLYLRGHAGPKVAVVTFLSLTYSAYNRHSQGAGWKPFVAAAALSLAIVPFIRILMGPTNARLMAGAQGVAALGWQETRDLLTTWRTLNFLRSSFSISAAAVGLWFTAFE
;
A
#
# COMPACT_ATOMS: atom_id res chain seq x y z
N MET A 1 -6.15 -21.29 29.83
CA MET A 1 -5.91 -22.41 28.90
C MET A 1 -4.62 -23.10 29.32
N GLY A 2 -4.54 -24.43 29.20
CA GLY A 2 -3.35 -25.22 29.57
C GLY A 2 -2.26 -25.15 28.51
N ILE A 3 -1.09 -25.73 28.80
CA ILE A 3 0.00 -25.88 27.82
C ILE A 3 -0.41 -26.99 26.84
N GLU A 4 -0.44 -26.68 25.55
CA GLU A 4 -0.80 -27.62 24.49
C GLU A 4 0.40 -27.99 23.63
N THR A 5 0.42 -29.23 23.15
CA THR A 5 1.38 -29.68 22.13
C THR A 5 0.99 -29.15 20.75
N LEU A 6 1.96 -29.05 19.84
CA LEU A 6 1.70 -28.74 18.44
C LEU A 6 1.05 -29.94 17.74
N ASP A 7 -0.04 -29.71 17.02
CA ASP A 7 -0.79 -30.72 16.28
C ASP A 7 -1.34 -30.10 14.99
N PHE A 8 -0.97 -30.65 13.83
CA PHE A 8 -1.21 -30.04 12.54
C PHE A 8 -2.37 -30.70 11.77
N VAL A 9 -3.10 -29.88 11.00
CA VAL A 9 -4.16 -30.29 10.08
C VAL A 9 -4.02 -29.51 8.78
N THR A 10 -4.33 -30.14 7.64
CA THR A 10 -4.33 -29.44 6.34
C THR A 10 -5.67 -28.76 6.12
N VAL A 11 -5.68 -27.43 5.99
CA VAL A 11 -6.90 -26.64 5.75
C VAL A 11 -6.81 -25.91 4.43
N ARG A 12 -7.94 -25.60 3.83
CA ARG A 12 -8.02 -24.68 2.70
C ARG A 12 -8.33 -23.28 3.19
N THR A 13 -7.57 -22.30 2.75
CA THR A 13 -7.75 -20.90 3.14
C THR A 13 -7.31 -19.95 2.03
N THR A 14 -7.34 -18.65 2.27
CA THR A 14 -6.76 -17.65 1.37
C THR A 14 -5.54 -17.02 2.00
N LEU A 15 -4.46 -16.84 1.25
CA LEU A 15 -3.26 -16.09 1.66
C LEU A 15 -2.91 -15.04 0.60
N PRO A 16 -2.06 -14.04 0.91
CA PRO A 16 -1.52 -13.16 -0.10
C PRO A 16 -0.91 -13.93 -1.27
N THR A 17 -1.24 -13.51 -2.49
CA THR A 17 -0.68 -14.09 -3.71
C THR A 17 0.84 -13.87 -3.72
N ILE A 18 1.60 -14.93 -3.95
CA ILE A 18 3.07 -14.85 -4.10
C ILE A 18 3.45 -14.80 -5.60
N PRO A 19 4.58 -14.18 -5.96
CA PRO A 19 5.48 -13.41 -5.10
C PRO A 19 4.79 -12.17 -4.52
N LEU A 20 5.15 -11.79 -3.29
CA LEU A 20 4.64 -10.54 -2.70
C LEU A 20 5.19 -9.35 -3.50
N PRO A 21 4.53 -8.17 -3.46
CA PRO A 21 5.03 -7.00 -4.17
C PRO A 21 6.46 -6.66 -3.72
N PRO A 22 7.47 -6.76 -4.62
CA PRO A 22 8.85 -6.40 -4.27
C PRO A 22 8.94 -4.92 -3.94
N TYR A 23 10.01 -4.51 -3.26
CA TYR A 23 10.22 -3.13 -2.81
C TYR A 23 10.10 -2.10 -3.92
N ALA A 24 10.57 -2.42 -5.13
CA ALA A 24 10.46 -1.52 -6.28
C ALA A 24 8.99 -1.18 -6.66
N SER A 25 8.04 -2.02 -6.26
CA SER A 25 6.60 -1.87 -6.55
C SER A 25 5.76 -1.59 -5.30
N ARG A 26 6.36 -1.59 -4.11
CA ARG A 26 5.66 -1.48 -2.83
C ARG A 26 5.54 0.01 -2.43
N PRO A 27 4.34 0.60 -2.47
CA PRO A 27 4.17 1.98 -2.04
C PRO A 27 4.43 2.10 -0.53
N PRO A 28 5.01 3.21 -0.06
CA PRO A 28 5.14 3.44 1.37
C PRO A 28 3.77 3.59 2.02
N ILE A 29 3.63 3.07 3.24
CA ILE A 29 2.42 3.24 4.05
C ILE A 29 2.62 4.50 4.89
N VAL A 30 1.79 5.51 4.68
CA VAL A 30 1.85 6.77 5.42
C VAL A 30 0.74 6.79 6.45
N THR A 31 1.12 7.02 7.70
CA THR A 31 0.22 7.19 8.84
C THR A 31 0.31 8.64 9.35
N GLU A 32 -0.25 8.91 10.52
CA GLU A 32 -0.21 10.24 11.11
C GLU A 32 1.23 10.68 11.39
N ARG A 33 2.00 9.80 12.04
CA ARG A 33 3.36 10.06 12.54
C ARG A 33 4.43 9.18 11.91
N LEU A 34 4.07 8.10 11.21
CA LEU A 34 5.03 7.15 10.61
C LEU A 34 4.94 7.09 9.09
N ILE A 35 6.08 6.83 8.46
CA ILE A 35 6.23 6.34 7.09
C ILE A 35 6.82 4.94 7.18
N LEU A 36 6.09 3.94 6.69
CA LEU A 36 6.60 2.58 6.51
C LEU A 36 7.08 2.45 5.08
N ARG A 37 8.39 2.38 4.88
CA ARG A 37 9.00 2.33 3.55
C ARG A 37 9.73 1.01 3.32
N PRO A 38 10.04 0.67 2.06
CA PRO A 38 10.98 -0.40 1.76
C PRO A 38 12.25 -0.32 2.61
N VAL A 39 12.74 -1.49 3.01
CA VAL A 39 14.04 -1.63 3.69
C VAL A 39 15.14 -1.36 2.66
N SER A 40 16.15 -0.59 3.06
CA SER A 40 17.31 -0.26 2.21
C SER A 40 18.63 -0.56 2.94
N LEU A 41 19.74 -0.57 2.19
CA LEU A 41 21.07 -0.72 2.77
C LEU A 41 21.43 0.41 3.75
N ASP A 42 20.85 1.60 3.56
CA ASP A 42 21.05 2.75 4.44
C ASP A 42 20.50 2.53 5.86
N ASP A 43 19.64 1.52 6.03
CA ASP A 43 19.08 1.14 7.33
C ASP A 43 20.09 0.38 8.20
N LEU A 44 21.27 0.02 7.68
CA LEU A 44 22.26 -0.79 8.38
C LEU A 44 22.68 -0.18 9.73
N GLN A 45 23.06 1.10 9.74
CA GLN A 45 23.53 1.76 10.95
C GLN A 45 22.42 1.91 12.01
N PRO A 46 21.23 2.46 11.70
CA PRO A 46 20.16 2.57 12.69
C PRO A 46 19.59 1.19 13.11
N LEU A 47 19.63 0.19 12.24
CA LEU A 47 19.32 -1.19 12.61
C LEU A 47 20.34 -1.77 13.58
N HIS A 48 21.64 -1.50 13.40
CA HIS A 48 22.68 -1.95 14.32
C HIS A 48 22.53 -1.32 15.71
N VAL A 49 22.16 -0.04 15.77
CA VAL A 49 21.79 0.62 17.04
C VAL A 49 20.63 -0.11 17.73
N LEU A 50 19.60 -0.53 16.98
CA LEU A 50 18.51 -1.33 17.55
C LEU A 50 18.99 -2.71 18.01
N ARG A 51 19.80 -3.40 17.19
CA ARG A 51 20.23 -4.78 17.41
C ARG A 51 21.37 -4.92 18.42
N THR A 52 21.86 -3.81 18.95
CA THR A 52 22.80 -3.74 20.08
C THR A 52 22.11 -3.36 21.40
N GLN A 53 20.79 -3.16 21.40
CA GLN A 53 20.00 -2.91 22.62
C GLN A 53 19.51 -4.24 23.23
N PRO A 54 20.01 -4.64 24.42
CA PRO A 54 19.60 -5.90 25.06
C PRO A 54 18.09 -5.95 25.34
N GLU A 55 17.48 -4.81 25.67
CA GLU A 55 16.06 -4.70 25.98
C GLU A 55 15.17 -5.06 24.80
N THR A 56 15.61 -4.74 23.58
CA THR A 56 14.90 -5.05 22.34
C THR A 56 15.22 -6.47 21.90
N MET A 57 16.50 -6.85 21.90
CA MET A 57 16.97 -8.11 21.32
C MET A 57 16.62 -9.35 22.13
N LYS A 58 16.37 -9.23 23.44
CA LYS A 58 15.89 -10.34 24.26
C LYS A 58 14.56 -10.94 23.78
N TRP A 59 13.77 -10.18 23.02
CA TRP A 59 12.50 -10.64 22.44
C TRP A 59 12.62 -11.14 21.00
N SER A 60 13.82 -11.04 20.41
CA SER A 60 14.06 -11.54 19.06
C SER A 60 14.36 -13.04 19.11
N VAL A 61 14.20 -13.72 17.97
CA VAL A 61 14.62 -15.13 17.81
C VAL A 61 16.08 -15.35 18.20
N ALA A 62 16.95 -14.35 18.03
CA ALA A 62 18.35 -14.47 18.41
C ALA A 62 18.59 -14.43 19.92
N GLY A 63 17.65 -13.87 20.70
CA GLY A 63 17.71 -13.71 22.16
C GLY A 63 18.87 -12.85 22.69
N ARG A 64 19.75 -12.35 21.82
CA ARG A 64 21.00 -11.66 22.16
C ARG A 64 21.27 -10.51 21.21
N VAL A 65 22.10 -9.57 21.65
CA VAL A 65 22.61 -8.49 20.82
C VAL A 65 23.56 -9.02 19.74
N ASP A 66 23.64 -8.29 18.62
CA ASP A 66 24.64 -8.58 17.60
C ASP A 66 26.04 -8.22 18.11
N ALA A 67 27.03 -9.06 17.77
CA ALA A 67 28.43 -8.85 18.17
C ALA A 67 29.09 -7.70 17.41
N ASP A 68 28.71 -7.52 16.14
CA ASP A 68 29.29 -6.53 15.24
C ASP A 68 28.31 -6.09 14.14
N LEU A 69 28.76 -5.13 13.33
CA LEU A 69 27.98 -4.59 12.22
C LEU A 69 27.74 -5.63 11.11
N GLU A 70 28.63 -6.61 10.92
CA GLU A 70 28.51 -7.63 9.88
C GLU A 70 27.42 -8.66 10.22
N GLN A 71 27.25 -9.00 11.50
CA GLN A 71 26.12 -9.80 11.97
C GLN A 71 24.79 -9.06 11.68
N THR A 72 24.74 -7.74 11.93
CA THR A 72 23.58 -6.93 11.58
C THR A 72 23.36 -6.89 10.07
N ARG A 73 24.41 -6.69 9.28
CA ARG A 73 24.35 -6.71 7.81
C ARG A 73 23.80 -8.04 7.30
N SER A 74 24.26 -9.16 7.86
CA SER A 74 23.78 -10.50 7.52
C SER A 74 22.28 -10.66 7.79
N SER A 75 21.75 -10.02 8.84
CA SER A 75 20.30 -9.97 9.07
C SER A 75 19.57 -9.01 8.12
N LEU A 76 20.17 -7.89 7.75
CA LEU A 76 19.58 -6.89 6.87
C LEU A 76 19.41 -7.42 5.44
N VAL A 77 20.44 -8.08 4.89
CA VAL A 77 20.43 -8.58 3.50
C VAL A 77 19.30 -9.58 3.24
N GLN A 78 18.82 -10.29 4.26
CA GLN A 78 17.65 -11.18 4.17
C GLN A 78 16.34 -10.44 3.87
N ASN A 79 16.32 -9.12 4.02
CA ASN A 79 15.17 -8.29 3.68
C ASN A 79 15.33 -7.59 2.32
N LEU A 80 16.51 -7.60 1.72
CA LEU A 80 16.82 -6.86 0.49
C LEU A 80 16.64 -7.74 -0.75
N PRO A 81 16.53 -7.16 -1.97
CA PRO A 81 16.52 -7.94 -3.20
C PRO A 81 17.71 -8.92 -3.28
N PRO A 82 17.49 -10.17 -3.72
CA PRO A 82 16.28 -10.71 -4.34
C PRO A 82 15.21 -11.25 -3.35
N HIS A 83 15.43 -11.15 -2.04
CA HIS A 83 14.56 -11.73 -1.00
C HIS A 83 13.38 -10.83 -0.60
N ASP A 84 13.28 -9.63 -1.17
CA ASP A 84 12.28 -8.61 -0.83
C ASP A 84 10.86 -8.99 -1.25
N ALA A 85 10.72 -9.94 -2.18
CA ALA A 85 9.44 -10.51 -2.59
C ALA A 85 9.00 -11.72 -1.72
N ASP A 86 9.90 -12.27 -0.91
CA ASP A 86 9.62 -13.39 0.01
C ASP A 86 9.08 -12.93 1.36
N ASN A 87 9.21 -11.63 1.65
CA ASN A 87 8.78 -11.01 2.89
C ASN A 87 7.94 -9.76 2.64
N PHE A 88 7.16 -9.35 3.64
CA PHE A 88 6.41 -8.11 3.66
C PHE A 88 6.90 -7.16 4.77
N ASN A 89 8.21 -7.02 4.95
CA ASN A 89 8.78 -6.12 5.94
C ASN A 89 8.88 -4.67 5.46
N PHE A 90 8.91 -3.75 6.43
CA PHE A 90 9.09 -2.33 6.23
C PHE A 90 10.05 -1.75 7.27
N SER A 91 10.83 -0.77 6.84
CA SER A 91 11.50 0.16 7.73
C SER A 91 10.48 1.18 8.24
N ILE A 92 10.47 1.37 9.56
CA ILE A 92 9.55 2.24 10.29
C ILE A 92 10.28 3.55 10.54
N CYS A 93 9.84 4.62 9.90
CA CYS A 93 10.46 5.94 10.02
C CYS A 93 9.47 6.96 10.58
N LEU A 94 9.95 7.92 11.38
CA LEU A 94 9.18 9.10 11.74
C LEU A 94 8.90 9.95 10.50
N ARG A 95 7.65 10.35 10.33
CA ARG A 95 7.22 11.16 9.19
C ARG A 95 7.78 12.57 9.23
N SER A 96 7.92 13.14 10.42
CA SER A 96 8.38 14.53 10.62
C SER A 96 9.86 14.72 10.29
N THR A 97 10.70 13.73 10.57
CA THR A 97 12.16 13.84 10.46
C THR A 97 12.78 12.88 9.46
N GLY A 98 12.06 11.85 9.04
CA GLY A 98 12.61 10.72 8.29
C GLY A 98 13.46 9.76 9.14
N GLN A 99 13.58 10.01 10.45
CA GLN A 99 14.39 9.18 11.35
C GLN A 99 13.88 7.75 11.38
N TRP A 100 14.77 6.80 11.12
CA TRP A 100 14.49 5.37 11.28
C TRP A 100 14.37 5.02 12.76
N ILE A 101 13.30 4.30 13.13
CA ILE A 101 13.02 3.93 14.52
C ILE A 101 12.77 2.44 14.72
N GLY A 102 12.66 1.66 13.64
CA GLY A 102 12.45 0.23 13.75
C GLY A 102 12.18 -0.48 12.42
N ILE A 103 11.89 -1.76 12.52
CA ILE A 103 11.56 -2.65 11.40
C ILE A 103 10.43 -3.60 11.81
N GLY A 104 9.54 -3.92 10.89
CA GLY A 104 8.50 -4.91 11.16
C GLY A 104 7.70 -5.32 9.92
N GLY A 105 6.97 -6.41 10.08
CA GLY A 105 6.11 -7.01 9.07
C GLY A 105 6.14 -8.53 9.13
N VAL A 106 5.85 -9.17 8.00
CA VAL A 106 5.84 -10.64 7.88
C VAL A 106 7.13 -11.08 7.20
N LYS A 107 8.01 -11.79 7.91
CA LYS A 107 9.31 -12.21 7.36
C LYS A 107 9.19 -13.38 6.39
N LYS A 108 8.25 -14.30 6.63
CA LYS A 108 7.97 -15.46 5.78
C LYS A 108 6.46 -15.70 5.73
N PRO A 109 5.92 -16.22 4.60
CA PRO A 109 4.48 -16.51 4.48
C PRO A 109 3.98 -17.65 5.38
N THR A 110 4.89 -18.43 5.98
CA THR A 110 4.59 -19.58 6.85
C THR A 110 5.43 -19.45 8.12
N GLY A 111 4.77 -19.23 9.25
CA GLY A 111 5.35 -19.21 10.60
C GLY A 111 5.21 -20.55 11.32
N GLU A 112 5.51 -20.57 12.61
CA GLU A 112 5.59 -21.79 13.44
C GLU A 112 4.27 -22.56 13.54
N LEU A 113 3.15 -21.85 13.49
CA LEU A 113 1.80 -22.44 13.56
C LEU A 113 1.17 -22.68 12.19
N GLY A 114 1.97 -22.62 11.11
CA GLY A 114 1.53 -22.73 9.72
C GLY A 114 1.01 -21.40 9.13
N TRP A 115 0.52 -20.49 9.96
CA TRP A 115 0.04 -19.16 9.56
C TRP A 115 1.16 -18.16 9.28
N PRO A 116 0.94 -17.13 8.43
CA PRO A 116 1.83 -15.98 8.35
C PRO A 116 1.98 -15.31 9.73
N GLU A 117 3.21 -14.94 10.08
CA GLU A 117 3.53 -14.36 11.39
C GLU A 117 4.08 -12.93 11.25
N ILE A 118 3.48 -11.97 11.95
CA ILE A 118 4.00 -10.61 12.06
C ILE A 118 4.96 -10.48 13.25
N GLY A 119 6.14 -9.92 12.98
CA GLY A 119 7.09 -9.46 13.98
C GLY A 119 7.41 -7.97 13.81
N TYR A 120 7.81 -7.31 14.90
CA TYR A 120 8.28 -5.93 14.86
C TYR A 120 9.26 -5.65 15.99
N MET A 121 10.18 -4.73 15.73
CA MET A 121 11.12 -4.20 16.71
C MET A 121 11.25 -2.69 16.53
N LEU A 122 11.20 -1.96 17.63
CA LEU A 122 11.49 -0.53 17.67
C LEU A 122 12.70 -0.29 18.57
N GLN A 123 13.48 0.73 18.27
CA GLN A 123 14.51 1.23 19.19
C GLN A 123 13.85 1.63 20.52
N LYS A 124 14.53 1.32 21.62
CA LYS A 124 14.05 1.44 23.00
C LYS A 124 13.58 2.85 23.36
N ASP A 125 14.22 3.87 22.79
CA ASP A 125 13.92 5.29 22.99
C ASP A 125 12.52 5.70 22.48
N PHE A 126 11.97 4.93 21.54
CA PHE A 126 10.66 5.20 20.94
C PHE A 126 9.53 4.39 21.55
N TRP A 127 9.82 3.58 22.57
CA TRP A 127 8.81 2.80 23.29
C TRP A 127 7.90 3.72 24.12
N GLY A 128 6.69 3.26 24.44
CA GLY A 128 5.72 4.04 25.22
C GLY A 128 5.03 5.19 24.47
N SER A 129 5.49 5.54 23.27
CA SER A 129 4.93 6.64 22.45
C SER A 129 3.78 6.24 21.51
N GLY A 130 3.36 4.97 21.57
CA GLY A 130 2.28 4.42 20.73
C GLY A 130 2.66 4.13 19.27
N TYR A 131 3.93 4.28 18.88
CA TYR A 131 4.38 4.04 17.50
C TYR A 131 4.19 2.59 17.05
N ALA A 132 4.42 1.60 17.91
CA ALA A 132 4.20 0.20 17.54
C ALA A 132 2.71 -0.10 17.26
N THR A 133 1.78 0.52 18.00
CA THR A 133 0.34 0.40 17.75
C THR A 133 -0.04 1.06 16.42
N GLU A 134 0.51 2.23 16.12
CA GLU A 134 0.29 2.93 14.86
C GLU A 134 0.86 2.14 13.67
N PHE A 135 2.09 1.62 13.81
CA PHE A 135 2.71 0.70 12.86
C PHE A 135 1.79 -0.48 12.58
N LEU A 136 1.35 -1.20 13.63
CA LEU A 136 0.56 -2.42 13.45
C LEU A 136 -0.77 -2.13 12.76
N ARG A 137 -1.45 -1.03 13.09
CA ARG A 137 -2.70 -0.63 12.40
C ARG A 137 -2.47 -0.31 10.92
N GLY A 138 -1.44 0.46 10.60
CA GLY A 138 -1.07 0.77 9.22
C GLY A 138 -0.68 -0.47 8.43
N PHE A 139 0.11 -1.36 9.06
CA PHE A 139 0.52 -2.63 8.50
C PHE A 139 -0.67 -3.54 8.20
N LEU A 140 -1.58 -3.75 9.17
CA LEU A 140 -2.75 -4.61 8.98
C LEU A 140 -3.60 -4.13 7.80
N SER A 141 -3.84 -2.82 7.69
CA SER A 141 -4.58 -2.28 6.55
C SER A 141 -3.90 -2.63 5.21
N ALA A 142 -2.57 -2.56 5.14
CA ALA A 142 -1.83 -2.90 3.93
C ALA A 142 -1.83 -4.42 3.67
N TRP A 143 -1.57 -5.23 4.69
CA TRP A 143 -1.62 -6.70 4.63
C TRP A 143 -2.96 -7.16 4.08
N TRP A 144 -4.07 -6.70 4.65
CA TRP A 144 -5.44 -7.04 4.22
C TRP A 144 -5.85 -6.49 2.85
N SER A 145 -5.06 -5.59 2.26
CA SER A 145 -5.30 -5.04 0.91
C SER A 145 -4.62 -5.82 -0.22
N LEU A 146 -3.63 -6.68 0.07
CA LEU A 146 -2.95 -7.50 -0.93
C LEU A 146 -3.91 -8.42 -1.72
N PRO A 147 -3.60 -8.79 -2.97
CA PRO A 147 -4.33 -9.83 -3.68
C PRO A 147 -4.25 -11.16 -2.92
N ARG A 148 -5.33 -11.96 -2.93
CA ARG A 148 -5.39 -13.27 -2.29
C ARG A 148 -5.49 -14.38 -3.32
N SER A 149 -4.93 -15.54 -2.98
CA SER A 149 -5.14 -16.79 -3.72
C SER A 149 -5.48 -17.89 -2.72
N GLU A 150 -6.32 -18.83 -3.15
CA GLU A 150 -6.63 -20.03 -2.38
C GLU A 150 -5.38 -20.90 -2.23
N ARG A 151 -5.19 -21.49 -1.05
CA ARG A 151 -4.10 -22.40 -0.72
C ARG A 151 -4.53 -23.42 0.31
N ASP A 152 -3.98 -24.61 0.16
CA ASP A 152 -3.97 -25.60 1.22
C ASP A 152 -2.76 -25.32 2.12
N LEU A 153 -2.96 -25.31 3.43
CA LEU A 153 -1.98 -24.93 4.43
C LEU A 153 -2.03 -25.92 5.60
N SER A 154 -0.87 -26.42 6.01
CA SER A 154 -0.75 -27.21 7.24
C SER A 154 -0.65 -26.25 8.42
N VAL A 155 -1.66 -26.24 9.29
CA VAL A 155 -1.77 -25.30 10.43
C VAL A 155 -2.02 -26.02 11.73
N ASP A 156 -1.61 -25.42 12.86
CA ASP A 156 -1.88 -26.01 14.17
C ASP A 156 -3.37 -25.96 14.51
N ARG A 157 -3.96 -27.11 14.87
CA ARG A 157 -5.39 -27.25 15.21
C ARG A 157 -5.83 -26.33 16.35
N GLY A 158 -4.95 -26.06 17.31
CA GLY A 158 -5.20 -25.17 18.44
C GLY A 158 -5.45 -23.73 18.02
N THR A 159 -5.09 -23.33 16.79
CA THR A 159 -5.34 -21.98 16.28
C THR A 159 -6.76 -21.75 15.73
N LEU A 160 -7.52 -22.82 15.50
CA LEU A 160 -8.76 -22.76 14.72
C LEU A 160 -10.04 -22.55 15.57
N GLY A 161 -9.93 -22.38 16.89
CA GLY A 161 -11.03 -21.95 17.78
C GLY A 161 -12.25 -22.89 17.87
N GLY A 162 -12.24 -24.05 17.19
CA GLY A 162 -13.33 -25.01 17.12
C GLY A 162 -12.87 -26.41 17.54
N GLY A 163 -13.46 -26.93 18.62
CA GLY A 163 -13.10 -28.24 19.17
C GLY A 163 -13.35 -29.40 18.19
N ALA A 164 -12.42 -30.36 18.20
CA ALA A 164 -12.54 -31.78 17.82
C ALA A 164 -13.18 -32.20 16.47
N GLY A 165 -13.61 -31.28 15.60
CA GLY A 165 -14.38 -31.61 14.38
C GLY A 165 -13.72 -31.32 13.03
N LEU A 166 -12.59 -30.63 12.99
CA LEU A 166 -11.96 -30.20 11.73
C LEU A 166 -11.25 -31.37 11.03
N GLN A 167 -11.57 -31.55 9.75
CA GLN A 167 -11.01 -32.58 8.87
C GLN A 167 -10.03 -31.95 7.85
N ASP A 168 -9.19 -32.79 7.26
CA ASP A 168 -8.29 -32.35 6.20
C ASP A 168 -9.10 -31.82 5.00
N GLY A 169 -8.72 -30.64 4.52
CA GLY A 169 -9.37 -29.94 3.41
C GLY A 169 -10.50 -28.98 3.83
N ASP A 170 -10.81 -28.89 5.13
CA ASP A 170 -11.81 -27.93 5.62
C ASP A 170 -11.41 -26.49 5.28
N VAL A 171 -12.42 -25.69 4.89
CA VAL A 171 -12.21 -24.28 4.54
C VAL A 171 -12.27 -23.42 5.79
N VAL A 172 -11.19 -22.71 6.09
CA VAL A 172 -11.09 -21.84 7.28
C VAL A 172 -10.67 -20.42 6.89
N ASN A 173 -10.98 -19.46 7.77
CA ASN A 173 -10.58 -18.06 7.57
C ASN A 173 -9.05 -17.89 7.65
N GLU A 174 -8.52 -16.94 6.88
CA GLU A 174 -7.13 -16.50 6.99
C GLU A 174 -6.86 -15.92 8.39
N ILE A 175 -5.81 -16.41 9.05
CA ILE A 175 -5.33 -15.88 10.33
C ILE A 175 -3.92 -15.30 10.11
N LEU A 176 -3.71 -14.07 10.56
CA LEU A 176 -2.36 -13.51 10.75
C LEU A 176 -1.99 -13.67 12.22
N THR A 177 -0.86 -14.32 12.51
CA THR A 177 -0.42 -14.61 13.88
C THR A 177 0.70 -13.68 14.33
N ALA A 178 0.87 -13.59 15.66
CA ALA A 178 2.02 -13.01 16.31
C ALA A 178 2.36 -13.88 17.52
N VAL A 179 3.63 -14.28 17.64
CA VAL A 179 4.11 -15.12 18.75
C VAL A 179 4.91 -14.27 19.72
N THR A 180 4.66 -14.46 21.01
CA THR A 180 5.35 -13.72 22.08
C THR A 180 5.73 -14.66 23.22
N ALA A 181 6.85 -14.41 23.88
CA ALA A 181 7.13 -15.01 25.18
C ALA A 181 6.06 -14.60 26.19
N ALA A 182 5.74 -15.49 27.13
CA ALA A 182 4.66 -15.29 28.10
C ALA A 182 4.84 -14.05 28.99
N ASP A 183 6.08 -13.65 29.25
CA ASP A 183 6.45 -12.46 30.03
C ASP A 183 6.51 -11.16 29.19
N ASN A 184 6.30 -11.23 27.87
CA ASN A 184 6.23 -10.06 27.00
C ASN A 184 4.84 -9.39 27.01
N HIS A 185 4.36 -9.05 28.21
CA HIS A 185 3.07 -8.39 28.41
C HIS A 185 2.87 -7.09 27.62
N PRO A 186 3.89 -6.24 27.41
CA PRO A 186 3.71 -5.04 26.58
C PRO A 186 3.30 -5.35 25.14
N SER A 187 3.89 -6.38 24.54
CA SER A 187 3.54 -6.79 23.17
C SER A 187 2.15 -7.43 23.13
N GLN A 188 1.82 -8.30 24.08
CA GLN A 188 0.49 -8.93 24.20
C GLN A 188 -0.63 -7.88 24.28
N LYS A 189 -0.51 -6.90 25.19
CA LYS A 189 -1.48 -5.80 25.31
C LYS A 189 -1.58 -4.95 24.05
N LEU A 190 -0.51 -4.83 23.29
CA LEU A 190 -0.51 -4.10 22.02
C LEU A 190 -1.28 -4.88 20.95
N LEU A 191 -1.02 -6.19 20.84
CA LEU A 191 -1.71 -7.10 19.93
C LEU A 191 -3.23 -7.10 20.20
N GLU A 192 -3.63 -7.23 21.46
CA GLU A 192 -5.04 -7.14 21.89
C GLU A 192 -5.69 -5.79 21.49
N LYS A 193 -4.99 -4.66 21.70
CA LYS A 193 -5.46 -3.33 21.27
C LYS A 193 -5.62 -3.18 19.76
N CYS A 194 -4.98 -4.04 18.98
CA CYS A 194 -5.06 -4.10 17.52
C CYS A 194 -5.99 -5.21 17.02
N GLY A 195 -6.75 -5.86 17.91
CA GLY A 195 -7.77 -6.83 17.56
C GLY A 195 -7.26 -8.27 17.39
N PHE A 196 -6.05 -8.57 17.86
CA PHE A 196 -5.61 -9.95 17.96
C PHE A 196 -6.18 -10.59 19.22
N GLU A 197 -6.61 -11.84 19.09
CA GLU A 197 -7.12 -12.67 20.18
C GLU A 197 -6.11 -13.77 20.50
N MET A 198 -5.98 -14.15 21.77
CA MET A 198 -5.12 -15.25 22.18
C MET A 198 -5.65 -16.56 21.60
N LEU A 199 -4.80 -17.28 20.87
CA LEU A 199 -5.15 -18.54 20.22
C LEU A 199 -4.64 -19.75 20.99
N LYS A 200 -3.35 -19.75 21.35
CA LYS A 200 -2.68 -20.92 21.90
C LYS A 200 -1.51 -20.54 22.82
N VAL A 201 -1.24 -21.43 23.77
CA VAL A 201 -0.06 -21.41 24.63
C VAL A 201 0.68 -22.75 24.52
N TRP A 202 1.98 -22.73 24.23
CA TRP A 202 2.82 -23.92 24.20
C TRP A 202 4.19 -23.63 24.83
N LYS A 203 5.00 -24.68 24.98
CA LYS A 203 6.38 -24.57 25.42
C LYS A 203 7.32 -24.97 24.30
N GLU A 204 8.39 -24.23 24.16
CA GLU A 204 9.49 -24.54 23.25
C GLU A 204 10.80 -24.47 24.01
N LYS A 205 11.75 -25.32 23.63
CA LYS A 205 13.10 -25.26 24.21
C LYS A 205 13.85 -24.12 23.56
N ASP A 206 14.30 -23.17 24.38
CA ASP A 206 15.23 -22.16 23.91
C ASP A 206 16.56 -22.82 23.53
N GLU A 207 16.92 -22.73 22.25
CA GLU A 207 18.17 -23.29 21.70
C GLU A 207 19.41 -22.74 22.42
N GLY A 208 19.33 -21.53 23.00
CA GLY A 208 20.44 -20.89 23.71
C GLY A 208 20.62 -21.33 25.17
N SER A 209 19.53 -21.60 25.89
CA SER A 209 19.57 -21.84 27.35
C SER A 209 19.14 -23.24 27.78
N GLN A 210 18.63 -24.08 26.87
CA GLN A 210 17.99 -25.37 27.16
C GLN A 210 16.83 -25.29 28.17
N THR A 211 16.30 -24.09 28.43
CA THR A 211 15.13 -23.88 29.28
C THR A 211 13.86 -23.82 28.45
N ASP A 212 12.76 -24.32 29.02
CA ASP A 212 11.45 -24.22 28.38
C ASP A 212 10.98 -22.75 28.44
N VAL A 213 10.81 -22.13 27.28
CA VAL A 213 10.14 -20.84 27.13
C VAL A 213 8.68 -21.08 26.83
N THR A 214 7.79 -20.41 27.58
CA THR A 214 6.35 -20.45 27.30
C THR A 214 6.03 -19.40 26.25
N LEU A 215 5.48 -19.84 25.13
CA LEU A 215 5.08 -18.99 24.00
C LEU A 215 3.56 -18.86 23.95
N ILE A 216 3.11 -17.67 23.59
CA ILE A 216 1.70 -17.31 23.44
C ILE A 216 1.52 -16.77 22.03
N ALA A 217 0.69 -17.46 21.25
CA ALA A 217 0.24 -16.97 19.96
C ALA A 217 -1.04 -16.17 20.10
N HIS A 218 -1.04 -15.01 19.49
CA HIS A 218 -2.26 -14.26 19.21
C HIS A 218 -2.51 -14.29 17.70
N GLY A 219 -3.77 -14.26 17.31
CA GLY A 219 -4.15 -14.22 15.91
C GLY A 219 -5.26 -13.22 15.65
N VAL A 220 -5.27 -12.68 14.44
CA VAL A 220 -6.33 -11.82 13.95
C VAL A 220 -6.85 -12.36 12.63
N VAL A 221 -8.16 -12.54 12.56
CA VAL A 221 -8.86 -12.94 11.34
C VAL A 221 -9.19 -11.72 10.49
N ARG A 222 -9.43 -11.95 9.20
CA ARG A 222 -9.81 -10.89 8.24
C ARG A 222 -11.18 -10.22 8.51
N THR A 223 -11.82 -10.41 9.65
CA THR A 223 -13.23 -10.08 9.87
C THR A 223 -13.40 -8.98 10.92
N ASN A 224 -13.30 -7.70 10.51
CA ASN A 224 -13.90 -6.49 11.11
C ASN A 224 -13.25 -5.15 10.67
N PHE A 225 -12.72 -5.03 9.45
CA PHE A 225 -12.51 -3.70 8.86
C PHE A 225 -13.82 -3.24 8.22
N LYS A 226 -14.59 -2.43 8.96
CA LYS A 226 -15.92 -1.92 8.59
C LYS A 226 -16.07 -1.64 7.08
N LEU A 227 -16.99 -2.39 6.47
CA LEU A 227 -18.09 -1.76 5.73
C LEU A 227 -18.59 -0.56 6.56
N LEU A 228 -18.17 0.65 6.22
CA LEU A 228 -18.95 1.85 6.50
C LEU A 228 -20.08 1.94 5.47
N SER A 229 -20.95 0.93 5.46
CA SER A 229 -22.32 1.05 4.97
C SER A 229 -23.23 0.80 6.16
N ARG A 230 -23.34 1.81 7.01
CA ARG A 230 -24.41 1.86 8.01
C ARG A 230 -25.71 1.89 7.22
N LYS A 231 -26.55 0.86 7.37
CA LYS A 231 -27.99 0.97 7.10
C LYS A 231 -28.49 2.18 7.89
N VAL A 232 -28.71 3.28 7.20
CA VAL A 232 -29.53 4.39 7.65
C VAL A 232 -30.77 4.29 6.78
N THR A 233 -31.87 3.88 7.40
CA THR A 233 -33.22 4.16 6.95
C THR A 233 -33.28 5.59 6.42
N GLU A 234 -33.79 5.75 5.20
CA GLU A 234 -34.23 7.06 4.67
C GLU A 234 -35.02 7.79 5.77
N PRO A 235 -34.78 9.10 5.91
CA PRO A 235 -35.66 9.99 5.19
C PRO A 235 -34.96 11.15 4.48
N GLU A 236 -35.63 11.54 3.39
CA GLU A 236 -35.74 12.87 2.81
C GLU A 236 -34.51 13.57 2.21
N THR A 237 -34.62 13.70 0.90
CA THR A 237 -33.99 14.65 -0.03
C THR A 237 -33.73 16.05 0.53
N VAL A 238 -32.47 16.49 0.58
CA VAL A 238 -32.03 17.86 0.20
C VAL A 238 -30.56 17.78 -0.26
N GLY A 239 -30.25 18.31 -1.46
CA GLY A 239 -29.02 18.05 -2.20
C GLY A 239 -27.73 18.75 -1.74
N LYS A 240 -26.58 18.31 -2.31
CA LYS A 240 -25.32 19.04 -2.55
C LYS A 240 -24.31 18.21 -3.38
N PRO A 241 -23.27 18.82 -4.01
CA PRO A 241 -22.89 18.51 -5.40
C PRO A 241 -21.55 17.75 -5.61
N THR A 242 -21.47 17.09 -6.78
CA THR A 242 -20.30 16.72 -7.64
C THR A 242 -18.92 16.42 -7.02
N ALA A 243 -18.69 15.15 -6.66
CA ALA A 243 -17.39 14.60 -6.25
C ALA A 243 -16.45 14.14 -7.39
N GLY A 244 -16.87 14.26 -8.67
CA GLY A 244 -16.09 13.77 -9.82
C GLY A 244 -14.90 14.66 -10.22
N TYR A 245 -15.01 15.98 -10.00
CA TYR A 245 -14.03 16.97 -10.48
C TYR A 245 -12.71 16.97 -9.69
N GLN A 246 -12.73 16.48 -8.44
CA GLN A 246 -11.57 16.50 -7.54
C GLN A 246 -10.48 15.46 -7.84
N ARG A 247 -10.76 14.47 -8.69
CA ARG A 247 -9.74 13.43 -9.05
C ARG A 247 -8.87 13.85 -10.24
N ASP A 248 -9.43 14.53 -11.22
CA ASP A 248 -8.66 14.98 -12.40
C ASP A 248 -7.72 16.16 -12.07
N SER A 249 -8.12 17.07 -11.17
CA SER A 249 -7.28 18.22 -10.77
C SER A 249 -6.00 17.82 -10.02
N LYS A 250 -5.94 16.62 -9.41
CA LYS A 250 -4.74 16.11 -8.71
C LYS A 250 -3.64 15.65 -9.66
N VAL A 251 -3.99 15.20 -10.87
CA VAL A 251 -3.01 14.70 -11.86
C VAL A 251 -2.33 15.87 -12.57
N GLU A 252 -3.09 16.94 -12.79
CA GLU A 252 -2.63 18.17 -13.46
C GLU A 252 -1.59 18.92 -12.61
N SER A 253 -1.87 19.13 -11.32
CA SER A 253 -0.90 19.76 -10.41
C SER A 253 0.36 18.91 -10.22
N LEU A 254 0.24 17.58 -10.15
CA LEU A 254 1.40 16.72 -9.95
C LEU A 254 2.34 16.70 -11.17
N SER A 255 1.81 16.71 -12.40
CA SER A 255 2.65 16.65 -13.60
C SER A 255 3.45 17.93 -13.88
N ILE A 256 2.93 19.11 -13.51
CA ILE A 256 3.59 20.42 -13.70
C ILE A 256 4.83 20.56 -12.82
N PHE A 257 4.76 20.08 -11.57
CA PHE A 257 5.86 20.19 -10.60
C PHE A 257 6.79 18.98 -10.57
N SER A 258 6.29 17.78 -10.89
CA SER A 258 7.10 16.56 -10.79
C SER A 258 8.07 16.39 -11.96
N VAL A 259 7.67 16.66 -13.20
CA VAL A 259 8.53 16.40 -14.37
C VAL A 259 9.84 17.20 -14.35
N PRO A 260 9.86 18.50 -14.01
CA PRO A 260 11.11 19.24 -13.84
C PRO A 260 12.01 18.67 -12.73
N ALA A 261 11.43 18.29 -11.58
CA ALA A 261 12.16 17.65 -10.49
C ALA A 261 12.77 16.29 -10.90
N VAL A 262 12.05 15.51 -11.72
CA VAL A 262 12.57 14.25 -12.29
C VAL A 262 13.72 14.50 -13.27
N LEU A 263 13.65 15.56 -14.07
CA LEU A 263 14.71 15.92 -15.01
C LEU A 263 15.98 16.45 -14.31
N GLU A 264 15.84 17.01 -13.11
CA GLU A 264 16.94 17.55 -12.31
C GLU A 264 17.54 16.53 -11.31
N SER A 265 16.73 15.58 -10.79
CA SER A 265 17.16 14.62 -9.77
C SER A 265 17.69 13.29 -10.31
N SER A 266 17.44 12.99 -11.58
CA SER A 266 17.84 11.72 -12.19
C SER A 266 19.28 11.79 -12.68
N GLY A 267 20.23 11.39 -11.85
CA GLY A 267 21.57 11.07 -12.32
C GLY A 267 21.52 9.98 -13.39
N ALA A 268 21.95 10.30 -14.60
CA ALA A 268 22.35 9.46 -15.75
C ALA A 268 21.57 8.20 -16.17
N GLU A 269 20.56 7.70 -15.44
CA GLU A 269 19.86 6.45 -15.75
C GLU A 269 18.42 6.66 -16.28
N PRO A 270 18.17 6.42 -17.58
CA PRO A 270 16.88 6.66 -18.23
C PRO A 270 15.72 5.87 -17.62
N ILE A 271 16.00 4.68 -17.10
CA ILE A 271 15.00 3.75 -16.58
C ILE A 271 14.28 4.29 -15.34
N ILE A 272 14.95 5.08 -14.52
CA ILE A 272 14.38 5.69 -13.31
C ILE A 272 13.31 6.72 -13.72
N ALA A 273 13.66 7.62 -14.65
CA ALA A 273 12.75 8.63 -15.16
C ALA A 273 11.53 8.01 -15.89
N LEU A 274 11.75 6.93 -16.66
CA LEU A 274 10.69 6.21 -17.36
C LEU A 274 9.71 5.51 -16.41
N LYS A 275 10.21 4.81 -15.37
CA LYS A 275 9.36 4.16 -14.36
C LYS A 275 8.58 5.17 -13.52
N LEU A 276 9.18 6.32 -13.23
CA LEU A 276 8.52 7.40 -12.50
C LEU A 276 7.41 8.04 -13.34
N TRP A 277 7.67 8.30 -14.62
CA TRP A 277 6.65 8.73 -15.57
C TRP A 277 5.52 7.71 -15.72
N GLN A 278 5.82 6.41 -15.84
CA GLN A 278 4.82 5.35 -15.95
C GLN A 278 3.88 5.33 -14.73
N ASN A 279 4.43 5.49 -13.53
CA ASN A 279 3.64 5.59 -12.31
C ASN A 279 2.69 6.80 -12.32
N LEU A 280 3.15 7.96 -12.82
CA LEU A 280 2.31 9.14 -12.99
C LEU A 280 1.21 8.90 -14.04
N TYR A 281 1.57 8.29 -15.17
CA TYR A 281 0.66 8.00 -16.28
C TYR A 281 -0.47 7.03 -15.88
N LEU A 282 -0.14 5.91 -15.23
CA LEU A 282 -1.12 4.90 -14.81
C LEU A 282 -2.08 5.42 -13.73
N ARG A 283 -1.58 6.25 -12.80
CA ARG A 283 -2.42 6.91 -11.79
C ARG A 283 -3.36 7.96 -12.38
N GLY A 284 -3.05 8.49 -13.57
CA GLY A 284 -3.82 9.54 -14.25
C GLY A 284 -4.82 9.07 -15.32
N HIS A 285 -4.90 7.77 -15.63
CA HIS A 285 -5.70 7.25 -16.76
C HIS A 285 -7.24 7.22 -16.52
N ALA A 286 -7.80 8.04 -15.63
CA ALA A 286 -9.26 8.16 -15.49
C ALA A 286 -9.91 9.03 -16.59
N GLY A 287 -9.13 9.84 -17.30
CA GLY A 287 -9.60 10.92 -18.19
C GLY A 287 -10.73 10.55 -19.18
N PRO A 288 -10.63 9.47 -19.97
CA PRO A 288 -11.69 9.14 -20.95
C PRO A 288 -13.04 8.82 -20.30
N LYS A 289 -13.04 8.19 -19.11
CA LYS A 289 -14.28 7.86 -18.39
C LYS A 289 -14.94 9.13 -17.83
N VAL A 290 -14.14 10.05 -17.30
CA VAL A 290 -14.63 11.34 -16.78
C VAL A 290 -15.13 12.24 -17.91
N ALA A 291 -14.46 12.24 -19.06
CA ALA A 291 -14.88 12.99 -20.25
C ALA A 291 -16.24 12.52 -20.77
N VAL A 292 -16.50 11.21 -20.82
CA VAL A 292 -17.81 10.68 -21.23
C VAL A 292 -18.92 11.08 -20.27
N VAL A 293 -18.69 10.98 -18.96
CA VAL A 293 -19.69 11.39 -17.95
C VAL A 293 -19.98 12.89 -18.04
N THR A 294 -18.93 13.71 -18.20
CA THR A 294 -19.05 15.16 -18.36
C THR A 294 -19.80 15.52 -19.64
N PHE A 295 -19.47 14.87 -20.75
CA PHE A 295 -20.16 15.03 -22.03
C PHE A 295 -21.66 14.72 -21.92
N LEU A 296 -22.02 13.57 -21.33
CA LEU A 296 -23.42 13.18 -21.14
C LEU A 296 -24.16 14.19 -20.26
N SER A 297 -23.54 14.63 -19.17
CA SER A 297 -24.12 15.64 -18.28
C SER A 297 -24.35 16.99 -18.99
N LEU A 298 -23.37 17.48 -19.74
CA LEU A 298 -23.47 18.77 -20.44
C LEU A 298 -24.46 18.70 -21.61
N THR A 299 -24.51 17.58 -22.32
CA THR A 299 -25.48 17.34 -23.39
C THR A 299 -26.91 17.29 -22.85
N TYR A 300 -27.12 16.64 -21.70
CA TYR A 300 -28.41 16.64 -21.01
C TYR A 300 -28.82 18.06 -20.57
N SER A 301 -27.89 18.83 -20.00
CA SER A 301 -28.14 20.23 -19.63
C SER A 301 -28.50 21.10 -20.84
N ALA A 302 -27.83 20.90 -21.99
CA ALA A 302 -28.16 21.58 -23.23
C ALA A 302 -29.58 21.23 -23.70
N TYR A 303 -29.94 19.94 -23.70
CA TYR A 303 -31.27 19.47 -24.09
C TYR A 303 -32.36 20.05 -23.19
N ASN A 304 -32.19 19.97 -21.86
CA ASN A 304 -33.15 20.48 -20.90
C ASN A 304 -33.37 22.00 -21.08
N ARG A 305 -32.30 22.79 -21.24
CA ARG A 305 -32.42 24.24 -21.47
C ARG A 305 -33.06 24.58 -22.81
N HIS A 306 -32.74 23.84 -23.88
CA HIS A 306 -33.40 24.00 -25.18
C HIS A 306 -34.91 23.74 -25.05
N SER A 307 -35.32 22.69 -24.33
CA SER A 307 -36.73 22.36 -24.13
C SER A 307 -37.50 23.42 -23.34
N GLN A 308 -36.80 24.21 -22.53
CA GLN A 308 -37.36 25.32 -21.73
C GLN A 308 -37.24 26.68 -22.42
N GLY A 309 -36.75 26.75 -23.67
CA GLY A 309 -36.56 28.01 -24.39
C GLY A 309 -35.38 28.87 -23.90
N ALA A 310 -34.51 28.32 -23.06
CA ALA A 310 -33.35 29.03 -22.50
C ALA A 310 -32.08 28.88 -23.36
N GLY A 311 -31.06 29.70 -23.10
CA GLY A 311 -29.76 29.62 -23.78
C GLY A 311 -29.06 28.27 -23.56
N TRP A 312 -28.84 27.53 -24.65
CA TRP A 312 -28.30 26.15 -24.63
C TRP A 312 -26.99 25.95 -25.40
N LYS A 313 -26.68 26.82 -26.37
CA LYS A 313 -25.49 26.74 -27.23
C LYS A 313 -24.15 26.61 -26.48
N PRO A 314 -23.93 27.30 -25.34
CA PRO A 314 -22.69 27.18 -24.57
C PRO A 314 -22.47 25.80 -23.95
N PHE A 315 -23.55 25.11 -23.53
CA PHE A 315 -23.46 23.76 -23.00
C PHE A 315 -23.06 22.75 -24.09
N VAL A 316 -23.50 22.97 -25.33
CA VAL A 316 -23.06 22.18 -26.49
C VAL A 316 -21.58 22.44 -26.80
N ALA A 317 -21.13 23.69 -26.74
CA ALA A 317 -19.71 24.02 -26.91
C ALA A 317 -18.83 23.39 -25.82
N ALA A 318 -19.26 23.42 -24.55
CA ALA A 318 -18.57 22.78 -23.44
C ALA A 318 -18.54 21.24 -23.58
N ALA A 319 -19.64 20.62 -24.02
CA ALA A 319 -19.69 19.18 -24.30
C ALA A 319 -18.72 18.80 -25.43
N ALA A 320 -18.69 19.56 -26.52
CA ALA A 320 -17.77 19.33 -27.64
C ALA A 320 -16.30 19.46 -27.21
N LEU A 321 -15.95 20.47 -26.41
CA LEU A 321 -14.61 20.64 -25.84
C LEU A 321 -14.22 19.47 -24.91
N SER A 322 -15.16 19.00 -24.09
CA SER A 322 -14.93 17.85 -23.20
C SER A 322 -14.68 16.56 -23.98
N LEU A 323 -15.37 16.33 -25.11
CA LEU A 323 -15.18 15.14 -25.94
C LEU A 323 -13.91 15.23 -26.81
N ALA A 324 -13.51 16.44 -27.23
CA ALA A 324 -12.31 16.68 -28.05
C ALA A 324 -11.00 16.23 -27.37
N ILE A 325 -10.99 16.05 -26.05
CA ILE A 325 -9.86 15.49 -25.32
C ILE A 325 -9.52 14.06 -25.76
N VAL A 326 -10.52 13.27 -26.19
CA VAL A 326 -10.33 11.85 -26.57
C VAL A 326 -9.49 11.70 -27.85
N PRO A 327 -9.83 12.34 -28.98
CA PRO A 327 -8.98 12.31 -30.16
C PRO A 327 -7.60 12.97 -29.93
N PHE A 328 -7.52 14.02 -29.09
CA PHE A 328 -6.25 14.62 -28.70
C PHE A 328 -5.30 13.61 -28.03
N ILE A 329 -5.79 12.87 -27.03
CA ILE A 329 -4.99 11.86 -26.32
C ILE A 329 -4.53 10.75 -27.28
N ARG A 330 -5.42 10.29 -28.17
CA ARG A 330 -5.11 9.18 -29.08
C ARG A 330 -4.14 9.57 -30.19
N ILE A 331 -4.32 10.72 -30.82
CA ILE A 331 -3.58 11.12 -32.02
C ILE A 331 -2.29 11.85 -31.65
N LEU A 332 -2.37 12.82 -30.73
CA LEU A 332 -1.24 13.70 -30.43
C LEU A 332 -0.38 13.18 -29.28
N MET A 333 -0.98 12.61 -28.22
CA MET A 333 -0.21 12.02 -27.11
C MET A 333 0.14 10.54 -27.31
N GLY A 334 -0.60 9.83 -28.15
CA GLY A 334 -0.47 8.38 -28.36
C GLY A 334 0.96 7.93 -28.69
N PRO A 335 1.63 8.52 -29.71
CA PRO A 335 2.99 8.12 -30.09
C PRO A 335 4.02 8.29 -28.96
N THR A 336 3.98 9.43 -28.26
CA THR A 336 4.88 9.72 -27.13
C THR A 336 4.62 8.77 -25.95
N ASN A 337 3.34 8.54 -25.60
CA ASN A 337 2.97 7.60 -24.54
C ASN A 337 3.43 6.17 -24.86
N ALA A 338 3.29 5.72 -26.11
CA ALA A 338 3.70 4.39 -26.53
C ALA A 338 5.21 4.19 -26.39
N ARG A 339 6.03 5.15 -26.85
CA ARG A 339 7.48 5.08 -26.69
C ARG A 339 7.92 5.12 -25.23
N LEU A 340 7.38 6.04 -24.42
CA LEU A 340 7.72 6.12 -22.99
C LEU A 340 7.29 4.86 -22.23
N MET A 341 6.15 4.26 -22.57
CA MET A 341 5.72 2.98 -21.99
C MET A 341 6.62 1.82 -22.39
N ALA A 342 7.00 1.73 -23.67
CA ALA A 342 7.93 0.71 -24.14
C ALA A 342 9.30 0.81 -23.43
N GLY A 343 9.79 2.04 -23.20
CA GLY A 343 10.98 2.28 -22.39
C GLY A 343 10.82 1.86 -20.93
N ALA A 344 9.71 2.25 -20.29
CA ALA A 344 9.46 1.92 -18.88
C ALA A 344 9.30 0.41 -18.63
N GLN A 345 8.75 -0.32 -19.60
CA GLN A 345 8.60 -1.79 -19.55
C GLN A 345 9.88 -2.54 -19.95
N GLY A 346 10.94 -1.83 -20.37
CA GLY A 346 12.17 -2.46 -20.86
C GLY A 346 12.06 -3.10 -22.23
N VAL A 347 10.97 -2.82 -22.97
CA VAL A 347 10.74 -3.31 -24.34
C VAL A 347 11.57 -2.53 -25.36
N ALA A 348 11.81 -1.23 -25.10
CA ALA A 348 12.67 -0.38 -25.90
C ALA A 348 13.85 0.14 -25.06
N ALA A 349 15.07 0.01 -25.57
CA ALA A 349 16.26 0.60 -24.97
C ALA A 349 16.36 2.09 -25.35
N LEU A 350 15.84 2.97 -24.49
CA LEU A 350 15.89 4.41 -24.69
C LEU A 350 17.12 5.01 -24.00
N GLY A 351 17.92 5.77 -24.74
CA GLY A 351 19.01 6.57 -24.18
C GLY A 351 18.49 7.75 -23.33
N TRP A 352 19.37 8.38 -22.56
CA TRP A 352 19.01 9.51 -21.70
C TRP A 352 18.49 10.71 -22.48
N GLN A 353 19.14 11.04 -23.60
CA GLN A 353 18.73 12.16 -24.46
C GLN A 353 17.32 11.92 -25.04
N GLU A 354 17.07 10.74 -25.60
CA GLU A 354 15.76 10.39 -26.15
C GLU A 354 14.66 10.37 -25.08
N THR A 355 14.98 9.84 -23.88
CA THR A 355 14.06 9.84 -22.74
C THR A 355 13.70 11.26 -22.31
N ARG A 356 14.69 12.16 -22.23
CA ARG A 356 14.49 13.56 -21.89
C ARG A 356 13.61 14.28 -22.91
N ASP A 357 13.84 14.05 -24.19
CA ASP A 357 13.06 14.67 -25.27
C ASP A 357 11.60 14.20 -25.22
N LEU A 358 11.38 12.89 -25.06
CA LEU A 358 10.04 12.31 -24.93
C LEU A 358 9.30 12.84 -23.69
N LEU A 359 9.96 12.95 -22.54
CA LEU A 359 9.36 13.51 -21.31
C LEU A 359 9.03 15.00 -21.47
N THR A 360 9.87 15.75 -22.18
CA THR A 360 9.65 17.17 -22.48
C THR A 360 8.43 17.34 -23.39
N THR A 361 8.33 16.56 -24.47
CA THR A 361 7.17 16.54 -25.36
C THR A 361 5.90 16.15 -24.59
N TRP A 362 5.99 15.10 -23.77
CA TRP A 362 4.87 14.63 -22.97
C TRP A 362 4.36 15.71 -22.01
N ARG A 363 5.27 16.43 -21.34
CA ARG A 363 4.93 17.56 -20.45
C ARG A 363 4.13 18.63 -21.20
N THR A 364 4.63 19.07 -22.36
CA THR A 364 3.97 20.09 -23.18
C THR A 364 2.57 19.65 -23.63
N LEU A 365 2.45 18.41 -24.11
CA LEU A 365 1.16 17.87 -24.54
C LEU A 365 0.18 17.68 -23.37
N ASN A 366 0.67 17.30 -22.19
CA ASN A 366 -0.17 17.15 -21.01
C ASN A 366 -0.65 18.50 -20.48
N PHE A 367 0.15 19.56 -20.59
CA PHE A 367 -0.28 20.93 -20.31
C PHE A 367 -1.37 21.40 -21.29
N LEU A 368 -1.18 21.16 -22.60
CA LEU A 368 -2.19 21.46 -23.61
C LEU A 368 -3.48 20.65 -23.41
N ARG A 369 -3.39 19.41 -22.93
CA ARG A 369 -4.56 18.59 -22.59
C ARG A 369 -5.42 19.26 -21.51
N SER A 370 -4.80 19.83 -20.47
CA SER A 370 -5.49 20.47 -19.36
C SER A 370 -6.27 21.72 -19.75
N SER A 371 -5.87 22.42 -20.82
CA SER A 371 -6.61 23.60 -21.28
C SER A 371 -8.02 23.23 -21.77
N PHE A 372 -8.23 22.06 -22.37
CA PHE A 372 -9.57 21.58 -22.78
C PHE A 372 -10.52 21.45 -21.59
N SER A 373 -10.06 20.84 -20.50
CA SER A 373 -10.85 20.65 -19.28
C SER A 373 -11.18 21.98 -18.60
N ILE A 374 -10.19 22.88 -18.48
CA ILE A 374 -10.35 24.20 -17.87
C ILE A 374 -11.31 25.06 -18.71
N SER A 375 -11.16 25.07 -20.04
CA SER A 375 -12.06 25.81 -20.94
C SER A 375 -13.49 25.26 -20.89
N ALA A 376 -13.68 23.93 -20.87
CA ALA A 376 -15.01 23.34 -20.75
C ALA A 376 -15.68 23.70 -19.40
N ALA A 377 -14.93 23.67 -18.30
CA ALA A 377 -15.43 24.06 -16.99
C ALA A 377 -15.73 25.57 -16.90
N ALA A 378 -14.87 26.42 -17.46
CA ALA A 378 -15.07 27.86 -17.50
C ALA A 378 -16.33 28.25 -18.28
N VAL A 379 -16.56 27.64 -19.45
CA VAL A 379 -17.77 27.86 -20.25
C VAL A 379 -19.01 27.38 -19.48
N GLY A 380 -18.95 26.21 -18.84
CA GLY A 380 -20.08 25.69 -18.05
C GLY A 380 -20.42 26.51 -16.81
N LEU A 381 -19.40 26.99 -16.07
CA LEU A 381 -19.58 27.78 -14.85
C LEU A 381 -20.01 29.22 -15.14
N TRP A 382 -19.44 29.86 -16.16
CA TRP A 382 -19.82 31.22 -16.54
C TRP A 382 -21.30 31.31 -16.92
N PHE A 383 -21.78 30.36 -17.73
CA PHE A 383 -23.17 30.35 -18.18
C PHE A 383 -24.18 29.84 -17.15
N THR A 384 -23.73 29.19 -16.08
CA THR A 384 -24.63 28.83 -14.96
C THR A 384 -24.72 29.93 -13.92
N ALA A 385 -23.73 30.83 -13.86
CA ALA A 385 -23.65 31.90 -12.87
C ALA A 385 -24.25 33.24 -13.35
N PHE A 386 -24.25 33.50 -14.66
CA PHE A 386 -24.53 34.84 -15.20
C PHE A 386 -25.64 34.90 -16.28
N GLU A 387 -26.30 33.78 -16.60
CA GLU A 387 -27.50 33.67 -17.46
C GLU A 387 -28.51 32.68 -16.87
#